data_AF-A0A7C4XF91-F1
#
_entry.id   AF-A0A7C4XF91-F1
#
_cell.length_a   1.000
_cell.length_b   1.000
_cell.length_c   1.000
_cell.angle_alpha   90.00
_cell.angle_beta   90.00
_cell.angle_gamma   90.00
#
_symmetry.space_group_name_H-M   'P 1'
#
loop_
_entity.id
_entity.type
_entity.pdbx_description
1 polymer ?
#
loop_
_entity_poly.entity_id
_entity_poly.type
_entity_poly.pdbx_seq_one_letter_code
_entity_poly.pdbx_strand_id
1 'polypeptide(L)'
;MGLKDSLSFKGSIATQLLRDQHIITVEFAEGYLNNSIDANKFLEHVDYSIGVHFPLEDNFLIPIFRPYLKKYLDFEEPIRVISGEHQTIKRERQLIYRPRLNEVDEEVEITPDELFGKCGVIARTLLQHIYKEENGLFGLVETYLPESEKKEVSVKLEENLPILEKKFRK
;
A
#
# COMPACT_ATOMS: atom_id res chain seq x y z
N MET A 1 -21.74 1.98 -1.30
CA MET A 1 -21.13 0.67 -1.57
C MET A 1 -19.64 0.92 -1.65
N GLY A 2 -18.89 0.38 -0.70
CA GLY A 2 -17.45 0.61 -0.60
C GLY A 2 -16.65 -0.37 -1.46
N LEU A 3 -15.36 -0.11 -1.61
CA LEU A 3 -14.40 -1.03 -2.18
C LEU A 3 -14.35 -2.34 -1.38
N LYS A 4 -14.53 -2.26 -0.05
CA LYS A 4 -14.58 -3.44 0.84
C LYS A 4 -15.68 -4.42 0.42
N ASP A 5 -16.83 -3.90 -0.01
CA ASP A 5 -17.98 -4.70 -0.44
C ASP A 5 -17.82 -5.21 -1.89
N SER A 6 -16.93 -4.59 -2.66
CA SER A 6 -16.79 -4.80 -4.10
C SER A 6 -15.70 -5.82 -4.46
N LEU A 7 -14.78 -6.12 -3.54
CA LEU A 7 -13.65 -7.02 -3.75
C LEU A 7 -13.76 -8.25 -2.84
N SER A 8 -13.21 -9.38 -3.30
CA SER A 8 -13.30 -10.64 -2.55
C SER A 8 -12.24 -10.76 -1.45
N PHE A 9 -11.09 -10.09 -1.59
CA PHE A 9 -9.91 -10.21 -0.72
C PHE A 9 -9.48 -11.65 -0.45
N LYS A 10 -9.67 -12.54 -1.43
CA LYS A 10 -9.30 -13.96 -1.35
C LYS A 10 -8.22 -14.28 -2.37
N GLY A 11 -7.17 -14.95 -1.92
CA GLY A 11 -6.06 -15.40 -2.76
C GLY A 11 -5.47 -16.71 -2.25
N SER A 12 -4.31 -17.09 -2.79
CA SER A 12 -3.52 -18.20 -2.26
C SER A 12 -2.72 -17.78 -1.03
N ILE A 13 -2.00 -18.75 -0.45
CA ILE A 13 -1.03 -18.52 0.63
C ILE A 13 0.01 -17.43 0.30
N ALA A 14 0.31 -17.18 -0.98
CA ALA A 14 1.28 -16.16 -1.37
C ALA A 14 0.76 -14.72 -1.22
N THR A 15 -0.55 -14.51 -1.30
CA THR A 15 -1.14 -13.16 -1.33
C THR A 15 -2.09 -12.91 -0.16
N GLN A 16 -2.63 -13.95 0.49
CA GLN A 16 -3.70 -13.78 1.48
C GLN A 16 -3.32 -12.83 2.62
N LEU A 17 -2.09 -12.92 3.14
CA LEU A 17 -1.60 -12.02 4.19
C LEU A 17 -1.66 -10.54 3.78
N LEU A 18 -1.30 -10.23 2.53
CA LEU A 18 -1.34 -8.86 2.00
C LEU A 18 -2.77 -8.40 1.75
N ARG A 19 -3.63 -9.30 1.25
CA ARG A 19 -5.07 -9.03 1.07
C ARG A 19 -5.77 -8.76 2.39
N ASP A 20 -5.37 -9.44 3.47
CA ASP A 20 -5.89 -9.18 4.82
C ASP A 20 -5.49 -7.76 5.29
N GLN A 21 -4.27 -7.31 4.98
CA GLN A 21 -3.84 -5.93 5.23
C GLN A 21 -4.58 -4.91 4.35
N HIS A 22 -4.96 -5.27 3.12
CA HIS A 22 -5.80 -4.43 2.26
C HIS A 22 -7.18 -4.19 2.85
N ILE A 23 -7.83 -5.20 3.45
CA ILE A 23 -9.14 -5.01 4.09
C ILE A 23 -9.07 -3.88 5.11
N ILE A 24 -8.06 -3.90 5.98
CA ILE A 24 -7.85 -2.88 7.00
C ILE A 24 -7.56 -1.52 6.34
N THR A 25 -6.71 -1.49 5.31
CA THR A 25 -6.38 -0.24 4.62
C THR A 25 -7.58 0.39 3.93
N VAL A 26 -8.48 -0.41 3.36
CA VAL A 26 -9.75 0.08 2.81
C VAL A 26 -10.63 0.67 3.92
N GLU A 27 -10.75 0.00 5.07
CA GLU A 27 -11.52 0.53 6.21
C GLU A 27 -10.99 1.91 6.65
N PHE A 28 -9.67 2.07 6.75
CA PHE A 28 -9.06 3.33 7.12
C PHE A 28 -9.25 4.42 6.07
N ALA A 29 -9.05 4.10 4.79
CA ALA A 29 -9.19 5.08 3.71
C ALA A 29 -10.65 5.50 3.49
N GLU A 30 -11.60 4.57 3.48
CA GLU A 30 -13.03 4.89 3.36
C GLU A 30 -13.54 5.59 4.62
N GLY A 31 -13.10 5.13 5.79
CA GLY A 31 -13.45 5.75 7.06
C GLY A 31 -12.95 7.18 7.18
N TYR A 32 -11.77 7.48 6.63
CA TYR A 32 -11.29 8.85 6.53
C TYR A 32 -12.17 9.69 5.59
N LEU A 33 -12.44 9.18 4.37
CA LEU A 33 -13.23 9.91 3.37
C LEU A 33 -14.69 10.15 3.79
N ASN A 34 -15.24 9.33 4.69
CA ASN A 34 -16.59 9.50 5.24
C ASN A 34 -16.62 10.17 6.63
N ASN A 35 -15.48 10.68 7.10
CA ASN A 35 -15.31 11.35 8.41
C ASN A 35 -15.57 10.48 9.65
N SER A 36 -15.50 9.15 9.53
CA SER A 36 -15.55 8.23 10.69
C SER A 36 -14.18 7.95 11.31
N ILE A 37 -13.09 8.26 10.60
CA ILE A 37 -11.70 8.17 11.07
C ILE A 37 -11.04 9.55 10.95
N ASP A 38 -10.42 10.02 12.03
CA ASP A 38 -9.69 11.29 12.04
C ASP A 38 -8.36 11.20 11.27
N ALA A 39 -7.81 12.36 10.92
CA ALA A 39 -6.58 12.45 10.13
C ALA A 39 -5.37 11.79 10.83
N ASN A 40 -5.28 11.83 12.16
CA ASN A 40 -4.13 11.28 12.88
C ASN A 40 -4.12 9.76 12.79
N LYS A 41 -5.27 9.12 13.07
CA LYS A 41 -5.42 7.66 12.92
C LYS A 41 -5.22 7.20 11.49
N PHE A 42 -5.75 7.97 10.52
CA PHE A 42 -5.53 7.67 9.12
C PHE A 42 -4.04 7.74 8.75
N LEU A 43 -3.33 8.79 9.19
CA LEU A 43 -1.90 8.94 8.91
C LEU A 43 -1.04 7.87 9.61
N GLU A 44 -1.39 7.46 10.82
CA GLU A 44 -0.75 6.32 11.50
C GLU A 44 -0.87 5.05 10.66
N HIS A 45 -2.05 4.79 10.09
CA HIS A 45 -2.26 3.66 9.19
C HIS A 45 -1.47 3.81 7.88
N VAL A 46 -1.41 5.01 7.29
CA VAL A 46 -0.57 5.28 6.12
C VAL A 46 0.90 4.98 6.43
N ASP A 47 1.37 5.37 7.61
CA ASP A 47 2.74 5.09 8.07
C ASP A 47 2.95 3.58 8.26
N TYR A 48 1.95 2.82 8.74
CA TYR A 48 1.98 1.36 8.77
C TYR A 48 2.08 0.77 7.37
N SER A 49 1.25 1.23 6.42
CA SER A 49 1.30 0.75 5.04
C SER A 49 2.69 1.00 4.42
N ILE A 50 3.28 2.18 4.64
CA ILE A 50 4.61 2.53 4.16
C ILE A 50 5.72 1.72 4.85
N GLY A 51 5.61 1.51 6.16
CA GLY A 51 6.65 0.90 6.99
C GLY A 51 6.61 -0.62 7.05
N VAL A 52 5.48 -1.23 6.72
CA VAL A 52 5.23 -2.67 6.86
C VAL A 52 4.72 -3.28 5.56
N HIS A 53 3.58 -2.83 5.06
CA HIS A 53 2.91 -3.46 3.91
C HIS A 53 3.69 -3.32 2.60
N PHE A 54 4.04 -2.09 2.16
CA PHE A 54 4.81 -1.91 0.93
C PHE A 54 6.18 -2.62 0.98
N PRO A 55 6.93 -2.62 2.10
CA PRO A 55 8.14 -3.42 2.22
C PRO A 55 7.93 -4.92 2.06
N LEU A 56 6.79 -5.46 2.49
CA LEU A 56 6.49 -6.88 2.30
C LEU A 56 6.38 -7.22 0.81
N GLU A 57 5.75 -6.34 0.04
CA GLU A 57 5.61 -6.50 -1.40
C GLU A 57 6.90 -6.23 -2.14
N ASP A 58 7.46 -5.04 -1.96
CA ASP A 58 8.65 -4.54 -2.67
C ASP A 58 9.87 -5.44 -2.47
N ASN A 59 10.01 -6.07 -1.28
CA ASN A 59 11.20 -6.85 -0.93
C ASN A 59 11.00 -8.38 -0.99
N PHE A 60 9.77 -8.89 -0.96
CA PHE A 60 9.52 -10.34 -0.93
C PHE A 60 8.61 -10.80 -2.06
N LEU A 61 7.34 -10.36 -2.11
CA LEU A 61 6.41 -10.82 -3.15
C LEU A 61 6.93 -10.48 -4.56
N ILE A 62 7.19 -9.19 -4.81
CA ILE A 62 7.54 -8.69 -6.14
C ILE A 62 8.86 -9.31 -6.63
N PRO A 63 9.96 -9.34 -5.86
CA PRO A 63 11.21 -9.95 -6.32
C PRO A 63 11.09 -11.43 -6.70
N ILE A 64 10.30 -12.21 -5.95
CA ILE A 64 10.08 -13.63 -6.25
C ILE A 64 9.16 -13.80 -7.47
N PHE A 65 8.12 -12.98 -7.59
CA PHE A 65 7.17 -13.07 -8.69
C PHE A 65 7.71 -12.55 -10.02
N ARG A 66 8.56 -11.50 -9.97
CA ARG A 66 9.05 -10.78 -11.15
C ARG A 66 9.62 -11.69 -12.26
N PRO A 67 10.49 -12.68 -11.99
CA PRO A 67 11.00 -13.60 -13.00
C PRO A 67 9.92 -14.43 -13.71
N TYR A 68 8.79 -14.69 -13.04
CA TYR A 68 7.65 -15.41 -13.63
C TYR A 68 6.81 -14.47 -14.49
N LEU A 69 6.55 -13.25 -14.02
CA LEU A 69 5.81 -12.26 -14.79
C LEU A 69 6.51 -11.90 -16.11
N LYS A 70 7.85 -11.73 -16.09
CA LYS A 70 8.64 -11.43 -17.29
C LYS A 70 8.47 -12.44 -18.42
N LYS A 71 8.12 -13.69 -18.12
CA LYS A 71 7.89 -14.72 -19.15
C LYS A 71 6.64 -14.45 -19.99
N TYR A 72 5.73 -13.62 -19.48
CA TYR A 72 4.44 -13.31 -20.09
C TYR A 72 4.29 -11.82 -20.44
N LEU A 73 4.97 -10.92 -19.71
CA LEU A 73 4.90 -9.47 -19.87
C LEU A 73 6.30 -8.85 -19.73
N ASP A 74 6.97 -8.62 -20.87
CA ASP A 74 8.36 -8.13 -20.94
C ASP A 74 8.61 -6.83 -20.16
N PHE A 75 7.60 -5.94 -20.10
CA PHE A 75 7.72 -4.62 -19.47
C PHE A 75 7.24 -4.57 -18.02
N GLU A 76 6.73 -5.68 -17.47
CA GLU A 76 6.26 -5.78 -16.08
C GLU A 76 5.34 -4.63 -15.65
N GLU A 77 4.51 -4.13 -16.58
CA GLU A 77 3.70 -2.93 -16.35
C GLU A 77 2.92 -2.97 -15.03
N PRO A 78 2.28 -4.08 -14.62
CA PRO A 78 1.61 -4.17 -13.32
C PRO A 78 2.54 -3.87 -12.15
N ILE A 79 3.72 -4.47 -12.09
CA ILE A 79 4.70 -4.24 -11.02
C ILE A 79 5.16 -2.77 -11.03
N ARG A 80 5.42 -2.19 -12.22
CA ARG A 80 5.87 -0.80 -12.34
C ARG A 80 4.83 0.20 -11.86
N VAL A 81 3.55 -0.04 -12.19
CA VAL A 81 2.43 0.81 -11.75
C VAL A 81 2.34 0.78 -10.23
N ILE A 82 2.30 -0.41 -9.64
CA ILE A 82 2.18 -0.61 -8.19
C ILE A 82 3.36 0.00 -7.42
N SER A 83 4.60 -0.31 -7.82
CA SER A 83 5.77 0.29 -7.17
C SER A 83 5.81 1.82 -7.35
N GLY A 84 5.32 2.35 -8.47
CA GLY A 84 5.18 3.80 -8.68
C GLY A 84 4.16 4.44 -7.73
N GLU A 85 3.06 3.75 -7.44
CA GLU A 85 2.06 4.18 -6.46
C GLU A 85 2.60 4.16 -5.04
N HIS A 86 3.41 3.16 -4.66
CA HIS A 86 4.12 3.14 -3.37
C HIS A 86 4.96 4.41 -3.19
N GLN A 87 5.73 4.79 -4.21
CA GLN A 87 6.55 6.01 -4.17
C GLN A 87 5.70 7.28 -4.13
N THR A 88 4.58 7.29 -4.84
CA THR A 88 3.64 8.42 -4.84
C THR A 88 3.06 8.63 -3.44
N ILE A 89 2.56 7.57 -2.80
CA ILE A 89 2.01 7.62 -1.44
C ILE A 89 3.08 8.05 -0.44
N LYS A 90 4.29 7.49 -0.52
CA LYS A 90 5.45 7.91 0.30
C LYS A 90 5.74 9.40 0.14
N ARG A 91 5.73 9.90 -1.10
CA ARG A 91 5.97 11.33 -1.39
C ARG A 91 4.86 12.20 -0.82
N GLU A 92 3.60 11.89 -1.08
CA GLU A 92 2.46 12.66 -0.57
C GLU A 92 2.46 12.70 0.96
N ARG A 93 2.79 11.57 1.61
CA ARG A 93 2.95 11.50 3.07
C ARG A 93 4.05 12.43 3.60
N GLN A 94 5.20 12.49 2.93
CA GLN A 94 6.31 13.39 3.30
C GLN A 94 5.94 14.87 3.09
N LEU A 95 5.18 15.17 2.03
CA LEU A 95 4.74 16.53 1.69
C LEU A 95 3.69 17.10 2.66
N ILE A 96 3.20 16.31 3.62
CA ILE A 96 2.37 16.82 4.73
C ILE A 96 3.22 17.59 5.73
N TYR A 97 4.47 17.19 5.99
CA TYR A 97 5.29 17.85 7.03
C TYR A 97 6.43 18.70 6.47
N ARG A 98 6.52 18.88 5.15
CA ARG A 98 7.51 19.81 4.59
C ARG A 98 7.01 21.25 4.74
N PRO A 99 7.76 22.12 5.43
CA PRO A 99 7.49 23.54 5.40
C PRO A 99 7.53 24.00 3.94
N ARG A 100 6.52 24.77 3.52
CA ARG A 100 6.66 25.52 2.26
C ARG A 100 7.64 26.64 2.55
N LEU A 101 8.86 26.53 2.03
CA LEU A 101 9.79 27.64 1.97
C LEU A 101 9.18 28.66 1.01
N ASN A 102 8.47 29.64 1.54
CA ASN A 102 8.13 30.84 0.79
C ASN A 102 9.39 31.73 0.74
N GLU A 103 9.45 32.68 -0.19
CA GLU A 103 10.58 33.64 -0.35
C GLU A 103 10.79 34.56 0.88
N VAL A 104 9.99 34.37 1.92
CA VAL A 104 10.05 35.03 3.22
C VAL A 104 10.24 33.88 4.21
N ASP A 105 11.34 33.87 4.98
CA ASP A 105 11.79 32.80 5.90
C ASP A 105 10.82 32.51 7.08
N GLU A 106 9.53 32.33 6.81
CA GLU A 106 8.52 31.95 7.80
C GLU A 106 8.08 30.51 7.58
N GLU A 107 8.21 29.69 8.62
CA GLU A 107 7.61 28.36 8.66
C GLU A 107 6.08 28.49 8.67
N VAL A 108 5.45 28.21 7.53
CA VAL A 108 3.99 28.14 7.43
C VAL A 108 3.51 26.78 7.93
N GLU A 109 2.83 26.75 9.08
CA GLU A 109 2.13 25.56 9.57
C GLU A 109 1.02 25.14 8.59
N ILE A 110 0.84 23.84 8.40
CA ILE A 110 -0.26 23.32 7.56
C ILE A 110 -1.61 23.68 8.19
N THR A 111 -2.49 24.23 7.37
CA THR A 111 -3.88 24.50 7.79
C THR A 111 -4.69 23.19 7.88
N PRO A 112 -5.73 23.13 8.74
CA PRO A 112 -6.61 21.95 8.81
C PRO A 112 -7.22 21.55 7.46
N ASP A 113 -7.59 22.52 6.62
CA ASP A 113 -8.15 22.27 5.29
C ASP A 113 -7.12 21.70 4.32
N GLU A 114 -5.87 22.17 4.37
CA GLU A 114 -4.78 21.59 3.58
C GLU A 114 -4.42 20.17 4.02
N LEU A 115 -4.41 19.92 5.33
CA LEU A 115 -4.23 18.58 5.88
C LEU A 115 -5.35 17.66 5.38
N PHE A 116 -6.60 18.12 5.45
CA PHE A 116 -7.76 17.38 4.99
C PHE A 116 -7.65 17.04 3.49
N GLY A 117 -7.31 18.03 2.67
CA GLY A 117 -7.11 17.85 1.24
C GLY A 117 -6.02 16.82 0.91
N LYS A 118 -4.84 16.92 1.55
CA LYS A 118 -3.70 16.01 1.34
C LYS A 118 -4.00 14.58 1.78
N CYS A 119 -4.58 14.40 2.98
CA CYS A 119 -5.01 13.09 3.45
C CYS A 119 -6.07 12.49 2.52
N GLY A 120 -7.00 13.31 2.00
CA GLY A 120 -8.01 12.85 1.03
C GLY A 120 -7.39 12.36 -0.28
N VAL A 121 -6.31 12.98 -0.76
CA VAL A 121 -5.54 12.50 -1.92
C VAL A 121 -4.92 11.14 -1.61
N ILE A 122 -4.24 10.99 -0.47
CA ILE A 122 -3.62 9.72 -0.08
C ILE A 122 -4.67 8.61 0.03
N ALA A 123 -5.81 8.87 0.67
CA ALA A 123 -6.89 7.90 0.84
C ALA A 123 -7.42 7.39 -0.52
N ARG A 124 -7.68 8.29 -1.47
CA ARG A 124 -8.13 7.91 -2.82
C ARG A 124 -7.06 7.13 -3.58
N THR A 125 -5.80 7.52 -3.44
CA THR A 125 -4.68 6.80 -4.08
C THR A 125 -4.55 5.38 -3.51
N LEU A 126 -4.66 5.20 -2.19
CA LEU A 126 -4.65 3.88 -1.56
C LEU A 126 -5.80 2.99 -2.05
N LEU A 127 -7.01 3.53 -2.16
CA LEU A 127 -8.16 2.76 -2.68
C LEU A 127 -7.97 2.35 -4.15
N GLN A 128 -7.45 3.25 -4.98
CA GLN A 128 -7.14 2.95 -6.38
C GLN A 128 -6.03 1.91 -6.51
N HIS A 129 -5.01 2.02 -5.68
CA HIS A 129 -3.88 1.10 -5.60
C HIS A 129 -4.35 -0.32 -5.24
N ILE A 130 -5.09 -0.46 -4.14
CA ILE A 130 -5.67 -1.75 -3.70
C ILE A 130 -6.56 -2.35 -4.80
N TYR A 131 -7.40 -1.53 -5.45
CA TYR A 131 -8.24 -2.02 -6.54
C TYR A 131 -7.42 -2.63 -7.69
N LYS A 132 -6.29 -2.00 -8.06
CA LYS A 132 -5.41 -2.47 -9.13
C LYS A 132 -4.64 -3.73 -8.75
N GLU A 133 -4.25 -3.86 -7.49
CA GLU A 133 -3.57 -5.06 -7.02
C GLU A 133 -4.51 -6.26 -6.93
N GLU A 134 -5.66 -6.08 -6.27
CA GLU A 134 -6.64 -7.13 -6.04
C GLU A 134 -7.17 -7.72 -7.36
N ASN A 135 -7.43 -6.87 -8.36
CA ASN A 135 -7.95 -7.26 -9.68
C ASN A 135 -6.86 -7.45 -10.76
N GLY A 136 -5.62 -7.12 -10.44
CA GLY A 136 -4.50 -7.12 -11.38
C GLY A 136 -3.34 -7.93 -10.86
N LEU A 137 -2.41 -7.27 -10.17
CA LEU A 137 -1.13 -7.87 -9.79
C LEU A 137 -1.29 -9.20 -9.02
N PHE A 138 -2.18 -9.25 -8.02
CA PHE A 138 -2.36 -10.48 -7.25
C PHE A 138 -3.05 -11.56 -8.09
N GLY A 139 -3.97 -11.22 -9.00
CA GLY A 139 -4.53 -12.19 -9.94
C GLY A 139 -3.46 -12.83 -10.86
N LEU A 140 -2.46 -12.04 -11.26
CA LEU A 140 -1.33 -12.53 -12.04
C LEU A 140 -0.42 -13.43 -11.19
N VAL A 141 -0.21 -13.12 -9.90
CA VAL A 141 0.48 -14.00 -8.95
C VAL A 141 -0.24 -15.34 -8.85
N GLU A 142 -1.56 -15.34 -8.70
CA GLU A 142 -2.34 -16.57 -8.61
C GLU A 142 -2.22 -17.44 -9.85
N THR A 143 -2.14 -16.81 -11.02
CA THR A 143 -2.14 -17.47 -12.32
C THR A 143 -0.75 -18.01 -12.70
N TYR A 144 0.32 -17.23 -12.45
CA TYR A 144 1.64 -17.49 -13.03
C TYR A 144 2.69 -17.96 -12.04
N LEU A 145 2.49 -17.76 -10.73
CA LEU A 145 3.46 -18.20 -9.73
C LEU A 145 3.25 -19.69 -9.40
N PRO A 146 4.25 -20.56 -9.58
CA PRO A 146 4.13 -21.97 -9.22
C PRO A 146 3.90 -22.17 -7.72
N GLU A 147 3.25 -23.27 -7.34
CA GLU A 147 2.91 -23.57 -5.94
C GLU A 147 4.12 -23.66 -5.00
N SER A 148 5.30 -24.08 -5.50
CA SER A 148 6.53 -24.07 -4.69
C SER A 148 6.95 -22.65 -4.31
N GLU A 149 6.85 -21.72 -5.24
CA GLU A 149 7.25 -20.32 -5.07
C GLU A 149 6.20 -19.55 -4.27
N LYS A 150 4.91 -19.91 -4.42
CA LYS A 150 3.85 -19.37 -3.55
C LYS A 150 4.12 -19.68 -2.08
N LYS A 151 4.61 -20.89 -1.78
CA LYS A 151 5.04 -21.27 -0.41
C LYS A 151 6.26 -20.46 0.03
N GLU A 152 7.24 -20.26 -0.84
CA GLU A 152 8.41 -19.43 -0.53
C GLU A 152 7.99 -18.00 -0.18
N VAL A 153 7.10 -17.38 -0.97
CA VAL A 153 6.53 -16.06 -0.68
C VAL A 153 5.85 -16.07 0.69
N SER A 154 4.94 -17.02 0.95
CA SER A 154 4.24 -17.13 2.24
C SER A 154 5.21 -17.15 3.42
N VAL A 155 6.24 -18.01 3.36
CA VAL A 155 7.26 -18.10 4.41
C VAL A 155 8.01 -16.78 4.58
N LYS A 156 8.44 -16.14 3.48
CA LYS A 156 9.14 -14.86 3.56
C LYS A 156 8.28 -13.76 4.16
N LEU A 157 7.01 -13.70 3.80
CA LEU A 157 6.07 -12.72 4.35
C LEU A 157 5.85 -12.96 5.85
N GLU A 158 5.59 -14.21 6.25
CA GLU A 158 5.35 -14.60 7.65
C GLU A 158 6.57 -14.38 8.55
N GLU A 159 7.78 -14.65 8.07
CA GLU A 159 9.02 -14.43 8.81
C GLU A 159 9.33 -12.93 9.00
N ASN A 160 9.01 -12.10 8.01
CA ASN A 160 9.41 -10.68 8.01
C ASN A 160 8.35 -9.73 8.56
N LEU A 161 7.06 -10.10 8.49
CA LEU A 161 5.98 -9.31 9.09
C LEU A 161 6.27 -8.92 10.56
N PRO A 162 6.55 -9.84 11.49
CA PRO A 162 6.79 -9.47 12.90
C PRO A 162 8.04 -8.59 13.08
N ILE A 163 9.03 -8.71 12.20
CA ILE A 163 10.25 -7.89 12.23
C ILE A 163 9.92 -6.44 11.83
N LEU A 164 9.15 -6.28 10.75
CA LEU A 164 8.71 -4.98 10.25
C LEU A 164 7.75 -4.32 11.25
N GLU A 165 6.78 -5.06 11.80
CA GLU A 165 5.88 -4.54 12.83
C GLU A 165 6.62 -4.10 14.08
N LYS A 166 7.61 -4.87 14.53
CA LYS A 166 8.45 -4.48 15.67
C LYS A 166 9.28 -3.23 15.38
N LYS A 167 9.71 -3.04 14.14
CA LYS A 167 10.44 -1.83 13.72
C LYS A 167 9.52 -0.62 13.62
N PHE A 168 8.29 -0.80 13.14
CA PHE A 168 7.30 0.25 13.02
C PHE A 168 6.83 0.79 14.38
N ARG A 169 6.67 -0.08 15.38
CA ARG A 169 6.23 0.30 16.74
C ARG A 169 7.32 0.95 17.62
N LYS A 170 8.55 1.07 17.13
CA LYS A 170 9.71 1.62 17.86
C LYS A 170 9.97 3.06 17.46
#